data_AF-D8EX53-F1
#
_entry.id   AF-D8EX53-F1
#
_cell.length_a   1.000
_cell.length_b   1.000
_cell.length_c   1.000
_cell.angle_alpha   90.00
_cell.angle_beta   90.00
_cell.angle_gamma   90.00
#
_symmetry.space_group_name_H-M   'P 1'
#
loop_
_entity.id
_entity.type
_entity.pdbx_description
1 polymer ?
#
loop_
_entity_poly.entity_id
_entity_poly.type
_entity_poly.pdbx_seq_one_letter_code
_entity_poly.pdbx_strand_id
1 'polypeptide(L)'
;ENGNPVAVNGEQMSSAMLLAHMNELGGKNGIGRVDMVENRYVGMKSRGVYETPGGTILRMAHIGMESITLDREAMHLRDTLVTRYAEMVYNGYWFSPERDMLQALVDEGQKNVTGVVRLKLYKGNCTVVGRKSDRSLYNADFATFEGDEVYNQEDAEGFIRLNGLRLKIASLLKNQN
;
A
#
# COMPACT_ATOMS: atom_id res chain seq x y z
N GLU A 1 -14.40 -1.51 0.56
CA GLU A 1 -14.79 -2.31 1.74
C GLU A 1 -13.96 -3.58 1.76
N ASN A 2 -13.35 -3.89 2.90
CA ASN A 2 -12.49 -5.07 3.09
C ASN A 2 -11.45 -5.23 1.95
N GLY A 3 -10.76 -4.14 1.60
CA GLY A 3 -9.78 -4.08 0.51
C GLY A 3 -10.36 -3.92 -0.90
N ASN A 4 -11.66 -4.17 -1.11
CA ASN A 4 -12.28 -4.16 -2.43
C ASN A 4 -12.93 -2.79 -2.74
N PRO A 5 -12.75 -2.25 -3.97
CA PRO A 5 -13.46 -1.05 -4.39
C PRO A 5 -14.93 -1.39 -4.66
N VAL A 6 -15.85 -0.61 -4.08
CA VAL A 6 -17.31 -0.85 -4.19
C VAL A 6 -18.08 0.33 -4.80
N ALA A 7 -17.54 1.55 -4.69
CA ALA A 7 -18.23 2.76 -5.12
C ALA A 7 -17.25 3.84 -5.62
N VAL A 8 -17.76 4.75 -6.45
CA VAL A 8 -17.04 5.92 -6.96
C VAL A 8 -17.95 7.14 -6.80
N ASN A 9 -17.45 8.20 -6.18
CA ASN A 9 -18.23 9.44 -5.93
C ASN A 9 -19.60 9.19 -5.24
N GLY A 10 -19.71 8.14 -4.43
CA GLY A 10 -20.94 7.76 -3.72
C GLY A 10 -21.87 6.83 -4.50
N GLU A 11 -21.58 6.55 -5.77
CA GLU A 11 -22.36 5.61 -6.59
C GLU A 11 -21.77 4.19 -6.50
N GLN A 12 -22.59 3.23 -6.09
CA GLN A 12 -22.23 1.82 -5.98
C GLN A 12 -22.11 1.18 -7.37
N MET A 13 -21.08 0.37 -7.58
CA MET A 13 -20.80 -0.25 -8.87
C MET A 13 -20.29 -1.68 -8.69
N SER A 14 -20.61 -2.57 -9.63
CA SER A 14 -19.95 -3.87 -9.70
C SER A 14 -18.47 -3.71 -10.03
N SER A 15 -17.62 -4.68 -9.64
CA SER A 15 -16.17 -4.59 -9.86
C SER A 15 -15.78 -4.31 -11.32
N ALA A 16 -16.50 -4.91 -12.28
CA ALA A 16 -16.26 -4.71 -13.70
C ALA A 16 -16.65 -3.30 -14.16
N MET A 17 -17.83 -2.81 -13.76
CA MET A 17 -18.28 -1.45 -14.09
C MET A 17 -17.38 -0.39 -13.45
N LEU A 18 -16.98 -0.62 -12.20
CA LEU A 18 -16.09 0.26 -11.47
C LEU A 18 -14.74 0.38 -12.18
N LEU A 19 -14.13 -0.75 -12.56
CA LEU A 19 -12.87 -0.73 -13.31
C LEU A 19 -13.03 -0.03 -14.67
N ALA A 20 -14.12 -0.29 -15.40
CA ALA A 20 -14.40 0.38 -16.67
C ALA A 20 -14.55 1.91 -16.50
N HIS A 21 -15.29 2.34 -15.48
CA HIS A 21 -15.46 3.76 -15.16
C HIS A 21 -14.14 4.42 -14.76
N MET A 22 -13.30 3.74 -13.97
CA MET A 22 -11.95 4.22 -13.65
C MET A 22 -11.03 4.28 -14.87
N ASN A 23 -11.16 3.35 -15.82
CA ASN A 23 -10.43 3.41 -17.08
C ASN A 23 -10.83 4.66 -17.90
N GLU A 24 -12.11 5.00 -17.94
CA GLU A 24 -12.58 6.21 -18.64
C GLU A 24 -12.02 7.49 -18.00
N LEU A 25 -12.14 7.64 -16.67
CA LEU A 25 -11.65 8.82 -15.96
C LEU A 25 -10.13 8.97 -16.05
N GLY A 26 -9.40 7.86 -15.86
CA GLY A 26 -7.95 7.84 -15.96
C GLY A 26 -7.45 8.06 -17.38
N GLY A 27 -8.12 7.47 -18.38
CA GLY A 27 -7.80 7.62 -19.80
C GLY A 27 -7.91 9.08 -20.26
N LYS A 28 -8.98 9.78 -19.88
CA LYS A 28 -9.15 11.23 -20.16
C LYS A 28 -8.02 12.10 -19.59
N ASN A 29 -7.33 11.61 -18.56
CA ASN A 29 -6.21 12.31 -17.92
C ASN A 29 -4.84 11.73 -18.29
N GLY A 30 -4.76 10.70 -19.14
CA GLY A 30 -3.49 10.05 -19.52
C GLY A 30 -2.82 9.26 -18.40
N ILE A 31 -3.58 8.79 -17.40
CA ILE A 31 -3.06 8.06 -16.24
C ILE A 31 -2.65 6.63 -16.62
N GLY A 32 -1.60 6.12 -15.97
CA GLY A 32 -1.27 4.70 -16.00
C GLY A 32 -0.53 4.24 -17.26
N ARG A 33 0.15 5.16 -17.95
CA ARG A 33 1.08 4.83 -19.04
C ARG A 33 2.40 4.37 -18.46
N VAL A 34 2.85 3.19 -18.88
CA VAL A 34 4.09 2.57 -18.41
C VAL A 34 4.89 2.12 -19.63
N ASP A 35 6.14 2.56 -19.72
CA ASP A 35 7.14 2.07 -20.68
C ASP A 35 8.25 1.40 -19.87
N MET A 36 8.43 0.09 -20.06
CA MET A 36 9.37 -0.67 -19.25
C MET A 36 10.12 -1.72 -20.06
N VAL A 37 11.35 -1.99 -19.63
CA VAL A 37 12.10 -3.18 -20.02
C VAL A 37 11.93 -4.21 -18.90
N GLU A 38 11.13 -5.23 -19.16
CA GLU A 38 10.82 -6.31 -18.22
C GLU A 38 11.71 -7.53 -18.46
N ASN A 39 11.81 -8.39 -17.44
CA ASN A 39 12.47 -9.69 -17.55
C ASN A 39 11.39 -10.76 -17.77
N ARG A 40 11.39 -11.43 -18.92
CA ARG A 40 10.51 -12.58 -19.14
C ARG A 40 10.98 -13.77 -18.33
N TYR A 41 10.03 -14.59 -17.90
CA TYR A 41 10.36 -15.78 -17.13
C TYR A 41 11.27 -16.75 -17.90
N VAL A 42 11.13 -16.78 -19.23
CA VAL A 42 12.02 -17.55 -20.15
C VAL A 42 13.43 -16.94 -20.33
N GLY A 43 13.83 -16.00 -19.48
CA GLY A 43 15.22 -15.53 -19.34
C GLY A 43 15.63 -14.31 -20.17
N MET A 44 14.79 -13.86 -21.11
CA MET A 44 15.10 -12.71 -21.99
C MET A 44 14.45 -11.41 -21.51
N LYS A 45 15.06 -10.27 -21.85
CA LYS A 45 14.44 -8.95 -21.67
C LYS A 45 13.46 -8.64 -22.81
N SER A 46 12.41 -7.89 -22.51
CA SER A 46 11.47 -7.36 -23.50
C SER A 46 11.09 -5.93 -23.14
N ARG A 47 10.90 -5.07 -24.14
CA ARG A 47 10.32 -3.73 -23.91
C ARG A 47 8.82 -3.79 -24.16
N GLY A 48 8.03 -3.39 -23.17
CA GLY A 48 6.58 -3.30 -23.25
C GLY A 48 6.10 -1.88 -22.96
N VAL A 49 5.05 -1.45 -23.68
CA VAL A 49 4.30 -0.22 -23.40
C VAL A 49 2.89 -0.62 -23.01
N TYR A 50 2.44 -0.15 -21.85
CA TYR A 50 1.18 -0.55 -21.23
C TYR A 50 0.36 0.68 -20.83
N GLU A 51 -0.96 0.55 -20.89
CA GLU A 51 -1.90 1.54 -20.37
C GLU A 51 -2.84 0.87 -19.37
N THR A 52 -2.75 1.28 -18.09
CA THR A 52 -3.53 0.71 -16.97
C THR A 52 -4.21 1.81 -16.15
N PRO A 53 -5.04 2.68 -16.76
CA PRO A 53 -5.58 3.86 -16.09
C PRO A 53 -6.36 3.52 -14.82
N GLY A 54 -7.34 2.63 -14.92
CA GLY A 54 -8.17 2.25 -13.78
C GLY A 54 -7.39 1.48 -12.72
N GLY A 55 -6.54 0.54 -13.14
CA GLY A 55 -5.66 -0.21 -12.23
C GLY A 55 -4.71 0.70 -11.45
N THR A 56 -4.12 1.70 -12.10
CA THR A 56 -3.24 2.69 -11.46
C THR A 56 -3.98 3.51 -10.43
N ILE A 57 -5.18 4.00 -10.77
CA ILE A 57 -6.02 4.79 -9.85
C ILE A 57 -6.44 3.95 -8.66
N LEU A 58 -6.93 2.73 -8.89
CA LEU A 58 -7.40 1.84 -7.84
C LEU A 58 -6.27 1.40 -6.92
N ARG A 59 -5.08 1.13 -7.45
CA ARG A 59 -3.90 0.83 -6.64
C ARG A 59 -3.52 2.00 -5.74
N MET A 60 -3.50 3.22 -6.28
CA MET A 60 -3.23 4.44 -5.50
C MET A 60 -4.28 4.68 -4.42
N ALA A 61 -5.57 4.46 -4.73
CA ALA A 61 -6.64 4.53 -3.75
C ALA A 61 -6.49 3.49 -2.65
N HIS A 62 -6.19 2.24 -3.02
CA HIS A 62 -6.07 1.13 -2.09
C HIS A 62 -4.92 1.32 -1.09
N ILE A 63 -3.71 1.64 -1.58
CA ILE A 63 -2.56 1.98 -0.73
C ILE A 63 -2.85 3.23 0.12
N GLY A 64 -3.57 4.20 -0.46
CA GLY A 64 -4.06 5.35 0.27
C GLY A 64 -4.96 4.97 1.46
N MET A 65 -5.84 3.98 1.32
CA MET A 65 -6.68 3.52 2.42
C MET A 65 -5.87 2.77 3.48
N GLU A 66 -5.00 1.85 3.05
CA GLU A 66 -4.15 1.07 3.97
C GLU A 66 -3.30 1.96 4.87
N SER A 67 -2.80 3.09 4.37
CA SER A 67 -1.98 4.02 5.17
C SER A 67 -2.66 4.56 6.42
N ILE A 68 -4.00 4.45 6.53
CA ILE A 68 -4.74 4.87 7.72
C ILE A 68 -5.48 3.71 8.40
N THR A 69 -5.47 2.49 7.86
CA THR A 69 -6.23 1.34 8.41
C THR A 69 -5.37 0.11 8.71
N LEU A 70 -4.13 0.07 8.22
CA LEU A 70 -3.22 -1.06 8.43
C LEU A 70 -2.16 -0.69 9.47
N ASP A 71 -1.91 -1.61 10.41
CA ASP A 71 -0.82 -1.46 11.38
C ASP A 71 0.55 -1.34 10.69
N ARG A 72 1.50 -0.68 11.36
CA ARG A 72 2.85 -0.43 10.83
C ARG A 72 3.57 -1.71 10.43
N GLU A 73 3.63 -2.70 11.32
CA GLU A 73 4.38 -3.94 11.06
C GLU A 73 3.63 -4.84 10.06
N ALA A 74 2.30 -4.83 10.09
CA ALA A 74 1.48 -5.50 9.08
C ALA A 74 1.73 -4.92 7.67
N MET A 75 1.86 -3.60 7.55
CA MET A 75 2.18 -2.92 6.29
C MET A 75 3.59 -3.28 5.79
N HIS A 76 4.59 -3.30 6.67
CA HIS A 76 5.95 -3.73 6.31
C HIS A 76 6.00 -5.19 5.84
N LEU A 77 5.28 -6.09 6.52
CA LEU A 77 5.17 -7.49 6.12
C LEU A 77 4.50 -7.61 4.74
N ARG A 78 3.39 -6.92 4.52
CA ARG A 78 2.71 -6.89 3.22
C ARG A 78 3.66 -6.42 2.12
N ASP A 79 4.34 -5.29 2.31
CA ASP A 79 5.22 -4.69 1.30
C ASP A 79 6.38 -5.63 0.92
N THR A 80 6.85 -6.44 1.88
CA THR A 80 7.88 -7.47 1.63
C THR A 80 7.33 -8.60 0.74
N LEU A 81 6.08 -9.00 0.93
CA LEU A 81 5.50 -10.18 0.28
C LEU A 81 4.77 -9.88 -1.04
N VAL A 82 4.30 -8.64 -1.25
CA VAL A 82 3.54 -8.28 -2.46
C VAL A 82 4.34 -8.47 -3.75
N THR A 83 5.66 -8.25 -3.70
CA THR A 83 6.55 -8.46 -4.85
C THR A 83 6.63 -9.95 -5.21
N ARG A 84 6.67 -10.83 -4.21
CA ARG A 84 6.64 -12.28 -4.43
C ARG A 84 5.31 -12.73 -5.02
N TYR A 85 4.20 -12.17 -4.54
CA TYR A 85 2.88 -12.41 -5.12
C TYR A 85 2.84 -12.01 -6.60
N ALA A 86 3.33 -10.81 -6.94
CA ALA A 86 3.38 -10.33 -8.32
C ALA A 86 4.25 -11.21 -9.23
N GLU A 87 5.40 -11.67 -8.74
CA GLU A 87 6.28 -12.60 -9.46
C GLU A 87 5.58 -13.91 -9.81
N MET A 88 4.86 -14.51 -8.85
CA MET A 88 4.14 -15.76 -9.07
C MET A 88 3.05 -15.61 -10.13
N VAL A 89 2.28 -14.52 -10.09
CA VAL A 89 1.27 -14.21 -11.11
C VAL A 89 1.92 -14.03 -12.48
N TYR A 90 3.02 -13.27 -12.56
CA TYR A 90 3.74 -13.02 -13.80
C TYR A 90 4.32 -14.31 -14.42
N ASN A 91 4.83 -15.22 -13.59
CA ASN A 91 5.39 -16.50 -14.03
C ASN A 91 4.31 -17.56 -14.35
N GLY A 92 3.02 -17.23 -14.21
CA GLY A 92 1.91 -18.13 -14.51
C GLY A 92 1.53 -19.09 -13.36
N TYR A 93 2.09 -18.90 -12.17
CA TYR A 93 1.79 -19.69 -10.97
C TYR A 93 0.53 -19.21 -10.25
N TRP A 94 -0.55 -18.97 -11.00
CA TRP A 94 -1.83 -18.58 -10.40
C TRP A 94 -2.41 -19.72 -9.57
N PHE A 95 -2.27 -20.99 -9.94
CA PHE A 95 -2.85 -22.11 -9.18
C PHE A 95 -1.83 -22.85 -8.31
N SER A 96 -0.77 -22.16 -7.85
CA SER A 96 0.27 -22.78 -7.01
C SER A 96 -0.06 -22.64 -5.51
N PRO A 97 0.37 -23.62 -4.68
CA PRO A 97 0.06 -23.63 -3.24
C PRO A 97 0.66 -22.42 -2.51
N GLU A 98 1.86 -21.98 -2.87
CA GLU A 98 2.50 -20.81 -2.27
C GLU A 98 1.75 -19.50 -2.58
N ARG A 99 1.05 -19.41 -3.73
CA ARG A 99 0.16 -18.28 -4.05
C ARG A 99 -1.10 -18.32 -3.18
N ASP A 100 -1.71 -19.48 -2.99
CA ASP A 100 -2.85 -19.64 -2.07
C ASP A 100 -2.49 -19.23 -0.63
N MET A 101 -1.29 -19.60 -0.16
CA MET A 101 -0.80 -19.20 1.16
C MET A 101 -0.65 -17.67 1.28
N LEU A 102 -0.07 -17.00 0.28
CA LEU A 102 0.01 -15.54 0.29
C LEU A 102 -1.36 -14.87 0.14
N GLN A 103 -2.29 -15.46 -0.61
CA GLN A 103 -3.65 -14.92 -0.74
C GLN A 103 -4.35 -14.88 0.62
N ALA A 104 -4.23 -15.93 1.45
CA ALA A 104 -4.79 -15.94 2.79
C ALA A 104 -4.23 -14.81 3.67
N LEU A 105 -2.93 -14.51 3.56
CA LEU A 105 -2.31 -13.37 4.25
C LEU A 105 -2.88 -12.03 3.75
N VAL A 106 -3.05 -11.88 2.43
CA VAL A 106 -3.64 -10.67 1.84
C VAL A 106 -5.07 -10.50 2.33
N ASP A 107 -5.90 -11.53 2.24
CA ASP A 107 -7.31 -11.47 2.66
C ASP A 107 -7.45 -11.11 4.14
N GLU A 108 -6.57 -11.64 5.00
CA GLU A 108 -6.51 -11.28 6.42
C GLU A 108 -6.20 -9.79 6.60
N GLY A 109 -5.14 -9.30 5.95
CA GLY A 109 -4.72 -7.90 6.05
C GLY A 109 -5.78 -6.91 5.54
N GLN A 110 -6.62 -7.33 4.59
CA GLN A 110 -7.63 -6.47 3.99
C GLN A 110 -8.92 -6.31 4.81
N LYS A 111 -9.15 -7.12 5.86
CA LYS A 111 -10.39 -7.10 6.65
C LYS A 111 -10.80 -5.73 7.17
N ASN A 112 -9.85 -4.85 7.49
CA ASN A 112 -10.11 -3.51 8.02
C ASN A 112 -9.92 -2.38 7.02
N VAL A 113 -9.54 -2.69 5.78
CA VAL A 113 -9.27 -1.70 4.73
C VAL A 113 -10.60 -1.23 4.11
N THR A 114 -11.26 -0.32 4.82
CA THR A 114 -12.59 0.19 4.47
C THR A 114 -12.65 1.69 4.69
N GLY A 115 -13.12 2.45 3.70
CA GLY A 115 -13.27 3.90 3.78
C GLY A 115 -13.31 4.54 2.40
N VAL A 116 -13.05 5.85 2.35
CA VAL A 116 -13.03 6.64 1.11
C VAL A 116 -11.67 7.32 0.95
N VAL A 117 -11.09 7.20 -0.25
CA VAL A 117 -9.91 7.97 -0.66
C VAL A 117 -10.31 8.98 -1.71
N ARG A 118 -9.87 10.22 -1.53
CA ARG A 118 -10.04 11.30 -2.51
C ARG A 118 -8.77 11.45 -3.32
N LEU A 119 -8.90 11.33 -4.63
CA LEU A 119 -7.79 11.44 -5.59
C LEU A 119 -7.96 12.69 -6.46
N LYS A 120 -6.84 13.28 -6.87
CA LYS A 120 -6.77 14.30 -7.93
C LYS A 120 -6.10 13.67 -9.14
N LEU A 121 -6.80 13.64 -10.26
CA LEU A 121 -6.29 13.16 -11.54
C LEU A 121 -5.96 14.37 -12.40
N TYR A 122 -4.73 14.44 -12.90
CA TYR A 122 -4.29 15.57 -13.71
C TYR A 122 -3.10 15.22 -14.58
N LYS A 123 -3.25 15.34 -15.91
CA LYS A 123 -2.17 15.29 -16.92
C LYS A 123 -1.11 14.20 -16.66
N GLY A 124 -1.55 12.96 -16.59
CA GLY A 124 -0.71 11.78 -16.39
C GLY A 124 -0.50 11.41 -14.92
N ASN A 125 -0.90 12.26 -13.98
CA ASN A 125 -0.64 12.08 -12.56
C ASN A 125 -1.91 11.79 -11.74
N CYS A 126 -1.77 10.91 -10.76
CA CYS A 126 -2.82 10.54 -9.80
C CYS A 126 -2.28 10.77 -8.39
N THR A 127 -2.84 11.74 -7.67
CA THR A 127 -2.35 12.15 -6.35
C THR A 127 -3.43 11.96 -5.30
N VAL A 128 -3.09 11.34 -4.16
CA VAL A 128 -3.99 11.25 -3.02
C VAL A 128 -4.06 12.60 -2.32
N VAL A 129 -5.28 13.13 -2.15
CA VAL A 129 -5.53 14.45 -1.55
C VAL A 129 -6.42 14.40 -0.31
N GLY A 130 -6.89 13.21 0.09
CA GLY A 130 -7.68 13.04 1.30
C GLY A 130 -8.04 11.58 1.55
N ARG A 131 -8.29 11.24 2.80
CA ARG A 131 -8.66 9.90 3.27
C ARG A 131 -9.66 10.04 4.41
N LYS A 132 -10.62 9.14 4.49
CA LYS A 132 -11.53 9.02 5.63
C LYS A 132 -11.93 7.55 5.83
N SER A 133 -12.00 7.12 7.08
CA SER A 133 -12.38 5.76 7.46
C SER A 133 -12.87 5.74 8.90
N ASP A 134 -13.95 5.00 9.16
CA ASP A 134 -14.41 4.70 10.53
C ASP A 134 -13.53 3.63 11.21
N ARG A 135 -12.63 2.99 10.46
CA ARG A 135 -11.63 2.02 10.93
C ARG A 135 -10.22 2.61 10.93
N SER A 136 -10.12 3.93 11.02
CA SER A 136 -8.82 4.58 10.99
C SER A 136 -8.03 4.30 12.27
N LEU A 137 -6.76 3.94 12.12
CA LEU A 137 -5.76 3.89 13.19
C LEU A 137 -5.10 5.25 13.43
N TYR A 138 -5.37 6.24 12.57
CA TYR A 138 -4.96 7.62 12.80
C TYR A 138 -5.90 8.27 13.80
N ASN A 139 -5.33 8.80 14.89
CA ASN A 139 -6.04 9.60 15.88
C ASN A 139 -5.34 10.96 16.02
N ALA A 140 -6.08 12.04 15.77
CA ALA A 140 -5.55 13.40 15.83
C ALA A 140 -5.09 13.79 17.24
N ASP A 141 -5.75 13.26 18.28
CA ASP A 141 -5.44 13.57 19.68
C ASP A 141 -4.06 13.02 20.10
N PHE A 142 -3.65 11.88 19.54
CA PHE A 142 -2.32 11.30 19.75
C PHE A 142 -1.24 11.95 18.86
N ALA A 143 -1.64 12.62 17.79
CA ALA A 143 -0.73 13.18 16.79
C ALA A 143 -0.50 14.69 16.97
N THR A 144 -1.32 15.36 17.78
CA THR A 144 -1.17 16.80 18.07
C THR A 144 -0.06 17.05 19.09
N PHE A 145 0.56 18.22 18.99
CA PHE A 145 1.53 18.71 19.97
C PHE A 145 0.87 19.40 21.19
N GLU A 146 -0.45 19.55 21.16
CA GLU A 146 -1.21 20.31 22.17
C GLU A 146 -1.93 19.41 23.20
N GLY A 147 -1.97 18.10 22.96
CA GLY A 147 -2.68 17.11 23.79
C GLY A 147 -1.76 16.41 24.79
N ASP A 148 -1.43 17.07 25.90
CA ASP A 148 -0.42 16.59 26.86
C ASP A 148 -0.81 15.33 27.66
N GLU A 149 -2.06 14.86 27.59
CA GLU A 149 -2.54 13.75 28.44
C GLU A 149 -2.55 12.37 27.75
N VAL A 150 -2.33 12.31 26.44
CA VAL A 150 -2.62 11.11 25.64
C VAL A 150 -1.36 10.27 25.34
N TYR A 151 -0.16 10.87 25.38
CA TYR A 151 1.11 10.19 25.15
C TYR A 151 2.19 10.69 26.12
N ASN A 152 2.77 9.77 26.91
CA ASN A 152 3.87 10.10 27.81
C ASN A 152 5.20 10.19 27.04
N GLN A 153 5.71 11.40 26.87
CA GLN A 153 6.95 11.68 26.15
C GLN A 153 8.19 11.08 26.85
N GLU A 154 8.16 10.88 28.17
CA GLU A 154 9.31 10.34 28.92
C GLU A 154 9.61 8.87 28.52
N ASP A 155 8.60 8.11 28.11
CA ASP A 155 8.76 6.73 27.67
C ASP A 155 9.63 6.61 26.40
N ALA A 156 9.68 7.67 25.60
CA ALA A 156 10.50 7.71 24.38
C ALA A 156 11.99 7.57 24.68
N GLU A 157 12.49 8.13 25.80
CA GLU A 157 13.90 8.04 26.16
C GLU A 157 14.32 6.58 26.42
N GLY A 158 13.51 5.86 27.21
CA GLY A 158 13.73 4.44 27.48
C GLY A 158 13.69 3.59 26.20
N PHE A 159 12.70 3.85 25.34
CA PHE A 159 12.58 3.19 24.04
C PHE A 159 13.81 3.41 23.16
N ILE A 160 14.29 4.65 23.01
CA ILE A 160 15.47 4.97 22.19
C ILE A 160 16.71 4.23 22.69
N ARG A 161 16.93 4.22 24.01
CA ARG A 161 18.07 3.53 24.64
C ARG A 161 18.04 2.02 24.36
N LEU A 162 16.87 1.39 24.50
CA LEU A 162 16.71 -0.04 24.26
C LEU A 162 16.84 -0.40 22.77
N ASN A 163 16.17 0.34 21.88
CA ASN A 163 16.21 0.09 20.45
C ASN A 163 17.63 0.28 19.86
N GLY A 164 18.38 1.26 20.38
CA GLY A 164 19.75 1.55 19.98
C GLY A 164 20.82 0.66 20.62
N LEU A 165 20.47 -0.17 21.61
CA LEU A 165 21.44 -0.90 22.45
C LEU A 165 22.40 -1.76 21.61
N ARG A 166 21.85 -2.52 20.65
CA ARG A 166 22.66 -3.38 19.76
C ARG A 166 23.67 -2.59 18.93
N LEU A 167 23.34 -1.35 18.53
CA LEU A 167 24.22 -0.49 17.74
C LEU A 167 25.35 0.07 18.60
N LYS A 168 25.02 0.47 19.84
CA LYS A 168 25.99 0.95 20.82
C LYS A 168 27.04 -0.13 21.14
N ILE A 169 26.62 -1.37 21.38
CA ILE A 169 27.52 -2.50 21.64
C ILE A 169 28.45 -2.75 20.44
N ALA A 170 27.89 -2.82 19.22
CA ALA A 170 28.67 -3.06 18.02
C ALA A 170 29.73 -1.97 17.78
N SER A 171 29.42 -0.70 18.08
CA SER A 171 30.38 0.40 17.96
C SER A 171 31.50 0.32 19.00
N LEU A 172 31.19 -0.05 20.24
CA LEU A 172 32.19 -0.14 21.32
C LEU A 172 33.22 -1.23 21.02
N LEU A 173 32.77 -2.40 20.54
CA LEU A 173 33.66 -3.51 20.19
C LEU A 173 34.54 -3.19 18.97
N LYS A 174 34.06 -2.40 18.01
CA LYS A 174 34.87 -1.94 16.88
C LYS A 174 36.01 -1.01 17.29
N ASN A 175 35.81 -0.18 18.31
CA ASN A 175 36.83 0.78 18.77
C ASN A 175 37.87 0.14 19.73
N GLN A 176 37.68 -1.13 20.10
CA GLN A 176 38.62 -1.89 20.93
C GLN A 176 39.62 -2.70 20.08
N ASN A 177 39.38 -2.83 18.77
CA ASN A 177 40.28 -3.45 17.79
C ASN A 177 40.99 -2.36 16.97
#